data_AF-A0A0A0KNI2-F1
#
_entry.id   AF-A0A0A0KNI2-F1
#
_cell.length_a   1.000
_cell.length_b   1.000
_cell.length_c   1.000
_cell.angle_alpha   90.00
_cell.angle_beta   90.00
_cell.angle_gamma   90.00
#
_symmetry.space_group_name_H-M   'P 1'
#
loop_
_entity.id
_entity.type
_entity.pdbx_description
1 polymer ?
#
loop_
_entity_poly.entity_id
_entity_poly.type
_entity_poly.pdbx_seq_one_letter_code
_entity_poly.pdbx_strand_id
1 'polypeptide(L)'
;MTISTLKMLFIVYLLVVVIVEFSDCFIFNFTVSLDGTGNFVKINDAIAAAPNFSTTRFYIHVKPGTYKEIIEVPYEKTCIALIGDDASTTIIVNNRSNGTGSSTASSATLSKLQLS
;
A
#
# COMPACT_ATOMS: atom_id res chain seq x y z
N MET A 1 -51.84 5.57 4.61
CA MET A 1 -50.55 5.39 3.92
C MET A 1 -50.79 4.49 2.72
N THR A 2 -50.60 4.96 1.48
CA THR A 2 -50.93 4.19 0.27
C THR A 2 -49.76 3.30 -0.15
N ILE A 3 -50.03 2.24 -0.91
CA ILE A 3 -49.00 1.36 -1.49
C ILE A 3 -47.96 2.15 -2.31
N SER A 4 -48.38 3.27 -2.93
CA SER A 4 -47.47 4.19 -3.60
C SER A 4 -46.45 4.85 -2.65
N THR A 5 -46.85 5.26 -1.46
CA THR A 5 -45.92 5.80 -0.45
C THR A 5 -44.99 4.73 0.10
N LEU A 6 -45.49 3.50 0.29
CA LEU A 6 -44.70 2.38 0.79
C LEU A 6 -43.63 1.92 -0.22
N LYS A 7 -43.98 1.88 -1.52
CA LYS A 7 -43.02 1.60 -2.61
C LYS A 7 -41.93 2.68 -2.68
N MET A 8 -42.30 3.95 -2.48
CA MET A 8 -41.36 5.07 -2.50
C MET A 8 -40.39 5.02 -1.31
N LEU A 9 -40.89 4.68 -0.12
CA LEU A 9 -40.05 4.45 1.07
C LEU A 9 -39.11 3.25 0.90
N PHE A 10 -39.58 2.16 0.30
CA PHE A 10 -38.75 0.98 0.04
C PHE A 10 -37.67 1.25 -1.00
N ILE A 11 -37.98 1.99 -2.06
CA ILE A 11 -37.00 2.42 -3.08
C ILE A 11 -35.98 3.39 -2.48
N VAL A 12 -36.40 4.35 -1.64
CA VAL A 12 -35.46 5.27 -0.96
C VAL A 12 -34.58 4.51 0.02
N TYR A 13 -35.14 3.56 0.78
CA TYR A 13 -34.36 2.70 1.68
C TYR A 13 -33.36 1.83 0.91
N LEU A 14 -33.78 1.20 -0.18
CA LEU A 14 -32.92 0.43 -1.07
C LEU A 14 -31.82 1.31 -1.69
N LEU A 15 -32.17 2.52 -2.13
CA LEU A 15 -31.22 3.47 -2.70
C LEU A 15 -30.22 3.98 -1.67
N VAL A 16 -30.64 4.18 -0.43
CA VAL A 16 -29.77 4.49 0.72
C VAL A 16 -28.87 3.30 1.08
N VAL A 17 -29.37 2.06 0.99
CA VAL A 17 -28.56 0.86 1.20
C VAL A 17 -27.51 0.68 0.08
N VAL A 18 -27.86 0.97 -1.18
CA VAL A 18 -26.93 0.84 -2.32
C VAL A 18 -25.81 1.90 -2.28
N ILE A 19 -26.07 3.12 -1.82
CA ILE A 19 -25.01 4.16 -1.70
C ILE A 19 -24.05 3.93 -0.53
N VAL A 20 -24.45 3.19 0.51
CA VAL A 20 -23.59 2.87 1.66
C VAL A 20 -22.57 1.78 1.32
N GLU A 21 -22.86 0.91 0.35
CA GLU A 21 -21.99 -0.20 -0.06
C GLU A 21 -20.92 0.20 -1.10
N PHE A 22 -20.97 1.42 -1.64
CA PHE A 22 -19.99 1.85 -2.67
C PHE A 22 -18.70 2.45 -2.08
N SER A 23 -18.58 2.51 -0.76
CA SER A 23 -17.39 2.98 -0.06
C SER A 23 -16.53 1.81 0.42
N ASP A 24 -16.13 0.92 -0.48
CA ASP A 24 -15.01 0.02 -0.22
C ASP A 24 -13.71 0.85 -0.29
N CYS A 25 -13.49 1.65 0.75
CA CYS A 25 -12.20 2.25 1.00
C CYS A 25 -11.27 1.11 1.41
N PHE A 26 -10.42 0.70 0.47
CA PHE A 26 -9.34 -0.21 0.78
C PHE A 26 -8.58 0.29 2.02
N ILE A 27 -8.65 -0.47 3.12
CA ILE A 27 -8.06 -0.03 4.38
C ILE A 27 -6.55 -0.26 4.31
N PHE A 28 -5.81 0.83 4.18
CA PHE A 28 -4.36 0.83 4.31
C PHE A 28 -3.95 0.92 5.78
N ASN A 29 -2.97 0.12 6.19
CA ASN A 29 -2.42 0.18 7.54
C ASN A 29 -1.51 1.40 7.70
N PHE A 30 -0.66 1.66 6.71
CA PHE A 30 0.21 2.84 6.66
C PHE A 30 0.17 3.50 5.29
N THR A 31 0.39 4.81 5.28
CA THR A 31 0.57 5.63 4.07
C THR A 31 1.97 6.22 4.04
N VAL A 32 2.64 6.10 2.90
CA VAL A 32 3.95 6.70 2.63
C VAL A 32 3.77 7.84 1.64
N SER A 33 4.28 9.02 1.97
CA SER A 33 4.17 10.21 1.12
C SER A 33 5.39 11.12 1.22
N LEU A 34 5.94 11.51 0.06
CA LEU A 34 7.10 12.41 -0.02
C LEU A 34 6.80 13.83 0.48
N ASP A 35 5.53 14.26 0.40
CA ASP A 35 5.07 15.57 0.88
C ASP A 35 4.85 15.62 2.41
N GLY A 36 5.03 14.48 3.11
CA GLY A 36 4.83 14.38 4.55
C GLY A 36 3.37 14.28 5.00
N THR A 37 2.41 14.16 4.09
CA THR A 37 0.98 13.99 4.44
C THR A 37 0.61 12.56 4.84
N GLY A 38 1.54 11.62 4.74
CA GLY A 38 1.39 10.22 5.15
C GLY A 38 1.92 9.94 6.56
N ASN A 39 1.88 8.67 6.98
CA ASN A 39 2.51 8.21 8.22
C ASN A 39 4.04 8.26 8.14
N PHE A 40 4.60 7.99 6.95
CA PHE A 40 6.04 7.95 6.71
C PHE A 40 6.41 8.68 5.42
N VAL A 41 7.66 9.14 5.35
CA VAL A 41 8.24 9.73 4.11
C VAL A 41 8.98 8.68 3.29
N LYS A 42 9.56 7.67 3.96
CA LYS A 42 10.34 6.59 3.35
C LYS A 42 9.59 5.26 3.44
N ILE A 43 9.72 4.41 2.42
CA ILE A 43 9.06 3.10 2.39
C ILE A 43 9.75 2.13 3.37
N ASN A 44 11.07 2.22 3.51
CA ASN A 44 11.81 1.39 4.47
C ASN A 44 11.32 1.58 5.92
N ASP A 45 11.01 2.82 6.32
CA ASP A 45 10.52 3.11 7.66
C ASP A 45 9.12 2.49 7.88
N ALA A 46 8.27 2.51 6.86
CA ALA A 46 6.95 1.87 6.91
C ALA A 46 7.06 0.34 7.02
N ILE A 47 7.98 -0.28 6.28
CA ILE A 47 8.26 -1.72 6.38
C ILE A 47 8.83 -2.06 7.75
N ALA A 48 9.75 -1.24 8.28
CA ALA A 48 10.33 -1.41 9.61
C ALA A 48 9.29 -1.27 10.73
N ALA A 49 8.26 -0.45 10.55
CA ALA A 49 7.15 -0.30 11.50
C ALA A 49 6.09 -1.41 11.43
N ALA A 50 6.03 -2.17 10.33
CA ALA A 50 5.07 -3.26 10.19
C ALA A 50 5.32 -4.39 11.21
N PRO A 51 4.29 -5.14 11.65
CA PRO A 51 4.48 -6.25 12.59
C PRO A 51 5.32 -7.38 11.99
N ASN A 52 6.12 -8.02 12.84
CA ASN A 52 6.88 -9.21 12.47
C ASN A 52 5.98 -10.45 12.48
N PHE A 53 6.24 -11.38 11.56
CA PHE A 53 5.56 -12.68 11.41
C PHE A 53 4.03 -12.57 11.35
N SER A 54 3.52 -11.52 10.73
CA SER A 54 2.09 -11.33 10.51
C SER A 54 1.49 -12.48 9.68
N THR A 55 0.40 -13.05 10.17
CA THR A 55 -0.42 -14.03 9.45
C THR A 55 -1.45 -13.37 8.53
N THR A 56 -1.71 -12.08 8.73
CA THR A 56 -2.60 -11.27 7.90
C THR A 56 -1.81 -10.33 7.00
N ARG A 57 -2.41 -9.93 5.88
CA ARG A 57 -1.79 -9.00 4.93
C ARG A 57 -1.71 -7.59 5.52
N PHE A 58 -0.53 -7.00 5.47
CA PHE A 58 -0.27 -5.65 5.94
C PHE A 58 -0.11 -4.72 4.74
N TYR A 59 -1.05 -3.81 4.55
CA TYR A 59 -1.14 -2.95 3.37
C TYR A 59 -0.47 -1.60 3.64
N ILE A 60 0.54 -1.29 2.82
CA ILE A 60 1.23 -0.01 2.84
C ILE A 60 0.89 0.72 1.53
N HIS A 61 0.22 1.85 1.66
CA HIS A 61 -0.07 2.76 0.55
C HIS A 61 1.15 3.62 0.25
N VAL A 62 1.50 3.73 -1.03
CA VAL A 62 2.60 4.57 -1.50
C VAL A 62 2.03 5.60 -2.48
N LYS A 63 1.95 6.84 -2.03
CA LYS A 63 1.44 7.95 -2.86
C LYS A 63 2.33 8.20 -4.09
N PRO A 64 1.83 8.92 -5.11
CA PRO A 64 2.60 9.34 -6.26
C PRO A 64 3.89 10.05 -5.86
N GLY A 65 5.00 9.67 -6.48
CA GLY A 65 6.31 10.18 -6.12
C GLY A 65 7.45 9.33 -6.68
N THR A 66 8.64 9.92 -6.75
CA THR A 66 9.88 9.21 -7.07
C THR A 66 10.67 8.95 -5.81
N TYR A 67 10.66 7.70 -5.35
CA TYR A 67 11.33 7.22 -4.16
C TYR A 67 12.72 6.70 -4.52
N LYS A 68 13.76 7.45 -4.16
CA LYS A 68 15.17 7.10 -4.40
C LYS A 68 15.74 6.33 -3.23
N GLU A 69 15.40 5.04 -3.13
CA GLU A 69 15.81 4.19 -2.02
C GLU A 69 15.97 2.73 -2.46
N ILE A 70 16.57 1.93 -1.59
CA ILE A 70 16.72 0.49 -1.77
C ILE A 70 15.84 -0.13 -0.73
N ILE A 71 14.88 -0.93 -1.19
CA ILE A 71 13.91 -1.57 -0.34
C ILE A 71 14.38 -2.98 -0.04
N GLU A 72 14.63 -3.24 1.23
CA GLU A 72 14.91 -4.57 1.73
C GLU A 72 13.77 -4.95 2.66
N VAL A 73 13.04 -6.01 2.32
CA VAL A 73 12.00 -6.58 3.19
C VAL A 73 12.67 -7.68 4.03
N PRO A 74 12.91 -7.46 5.33
CA PRO A 74 13.48 -8.47 6.22
C PRO A 74 12.65 -9.75 6.23
N TYR A 75 13.27 -10.90 6.52
CA TYR A 75 12.56 -12.19 6.49
C TYR A 75 11.41 -12.25 7.51
N GLU A 76 11.53 -11.51 8.60
CA GLU A 76 10.53 -11.39 9.66
C GLU A 76 9.29 -10.62 9.20
N LYS A 77 9.41 -9.76 8.18
CA LYS A 77 8.30 -8.96 7.65
C LYS A 77 7.48 -9.78 6.66
N THR A 78 6.62 -10.64 7.19
CA THR A 78 5.74 -11.49 6.38
C THR A 78 4.49 -10.74 5.93
N CYS A 79 3.94 -11.13 4.77
CA CYS A 79 2.63 -10.68 4.28
C CYS A 79 2.51 -9.16 4.01
N ILE A 80 3.60 -8.45 3.74
CA ILE A 80 3.56 -7.04 3.32
C ILE A 80 3.02 -6.91 1.89
N ALA A 81 2.16 -5.92 1.67
CA ALA A 81 1.71 -5.48 0.35
C ALA A 81 1.96 -3.98 0.18
N LEU A 82 2.80 -3.62 -0.79
CA LEU A 82 3.01 -2.24 -1.21
C LEU A 82 2.06 -1.94 -2.37
N ILE A 83 1.21 -0.92 -2.22
CA ILE A 83 0.21 -0.53 -3.20
C ILE A 83 0.42 0.94 -3.56
N GLY A 84 0.72 1.21 -4.83
CA GLY A 84 0.78 2.56 -5.37
C GLY A 84 -0.54 2.98 -6.01
N ASP A 85 -0.76 4.30 -6.11
CA ASP A 85 -1.94 4.85 -6.79
C ASP A 85 -1.91 4.61 -8.31
N ASP A 86 -0.74 4.76 -8.94
CA ASP A 86 -0.55 4.53 -10.37
C ASP A 86 0.91 4.14 -10.67
N ALA A 87 1.11 3.11 -11.50
CA ALA A 87 2.43 2.60 -11.86
C ALA A 87 3.33 3.62 -12.59
N SER A 88 2.75 4.60 -13.27
CA SER A 88 3.46 5.68 -13.96
C SER A 88 3.92 6.81 -13.04
N THR A 89 3.30 6.95 -11.87
CA THR A 89 3.58 8.08 -10.94
C THR A 89 4.24 7.66 -9.64
N THR A 90 4.01 6.42 -9.18
CA THR A 90 4.64 5.85 -7.98
C THR A 90 5.86 5.03 -8.41
N ILE A 91 7.04 5.65 -8.41
CA ILE A 91 8.26 5.06 -8.96
C ILE A 91 9.30 4.88 -7.85
N ILE A 92 9.79 3.66 -7.67
CA ILE A 92 10.92 3.35 -6.78
C ILE A 92 12.16 3.14 -7.65
N VAL A 93 13.22 3.91 -7.40
CA VAL A 93 14.41 3.90 -8.24
C VAL A 93 15.70 3.81 -7.43
N ASN A 94 16.67 3.09 -8.00
CA ASN A 94 18.04 3.06 -7.55
C ASN A 94 18.99 2.87 -8.74
N ASN A 95 20.29 3.06 -8.52
CA ASN A 95 21.34 2.97 -9.54
C ASN A 95 22.50 2.01 -9.17
N ARG A 96 22.31 1.09 -8.23
CA ARG A 96 23.31 0.06 -7.90
C ARG A 96 23.49 -0.94 -9.03
N SER A 97 24.75 -1.32 -9.27
CA SER A 97 25.13 -2.32 -10.27
C SER A 97 26.44 -3.01 -9.89
N ASN A 98 26.74 -4.14 -10.54
CA ASN A 98 28.04 -4.81 -10.41
C ASN A 98 29.20 -3.94 -10.90
N GLY A 99 28.99 -3.14 -11.94
CA GLY A 99 29.99 -2.18 -12.43
C GLY A 99 30.32 -1.07 -11.42
N THR A 100 29.42 -0.79 -10.48
CA THR A 100 29.60 0.20 -9.40
C THR A 100 29.92 -0.44 -8.04
N GLY A 101 30.28 -1.74 -8.00
CA GLY A 101 30.72 -2.42 -6.78
C GLY A 101 29.61 -3.07 -5.93
N SER A 102 28.37 -3.19 -6.42
CA SER A 102 27.30 -3.95 -5.75
C SER A 102 27.14 -5.33 -6.38
N SER A 103 27.06 -6.40 -5.61
CA SER A 103 26.84 -7.73 -6.20
C SER A 103 25.49 -7.80 -6.93
N THR A 104 25.33 -8.73 -7.87
CA THR A 104 24.06 -8.91 -8.59
C THR A 104 22.88 -9.08 -7.61
N ALA A 105 23.09 -9.79 -6.51
CA ALA A 105 22.07 -10.00 -5.48
C ALA A 105 21.72 -8.71 -4.70
N SER A 106 22.69 -7.82 -4.43
CA SER A 106 22.46 -6.58 -3.69
C SER A 106 22.17 -5.35 -4.57
N SER A 107 22.14 -5.54 -5.89
CA SER A 107 21.82 -4.49 -6.86
C SER A 107 20.31 -4.31 -7.11
N ALA A 108 19.47 -5.20 -6.58
CA ALA A 108 18.03 -5.09 -6.71
C ALA A 108 17.49 -3.86 -5.94
N THR A 109 16.70 -3.03 -6.63
CA THR A 109 16.03 -1.86 -6.01
C THR A 109 15.01 -2.28 -4.95
N LEU A 110 14.35 -3.42 -5.14
CA LEU A 110 13.46 -4.03 -4.16
C LEU A 110 13.82 -5.51 -4.03
N SER A 111 14.14 -5.94 -2.81
CA SER A 111 14.53 -7.31 -2.52
C SER A 111 13.89 -7.83 -1.23
N LYS A 112 13.72 -9.15 -1.17
CA LYS A 112 13.38 -9.85 0.07
C LYS A 112 14.66 -10.40 0.66
N LEU A 113 14.99 -10.00 1.88
CA LEU A 113 16.13 -10.53 2.59
C LEU A 113 15.79 -11.94 3.08
N GLN A 114 16.56 -12.92 2.63
CA GLN A 114 16.42 -14.31 3.05
C GLN A 114 17.58 -14.64 4.00
N LEU A 115 17.30 -15.29 5.12
CA LEU A 115 18.35 -15.84 5.97
C LEU A 115 19.13 -16.92 5.20
N SER A 116 20.45 -16.83 5.24
CA SER A 116 21.40 -17.78 4.62
C SER A 116 21.35 -19.15 5.27
#